data_AF-A0A6V7M053-F1
#
_entry.id   AF-A0A6V7M053-F1
#
_cell.length_a   1.000
_cell.length_b   1.000
_cell.length_c   1.000
_cell.angle_alpha   90.00
_cell.angle_beta   90.00
_cell.angle_gamma   90.00
#
_symmetry.space_group_name_H-M   'P 1'
#
loop_
_entity.id
_entity.type
_entity.pdbx_description
1 polymer ?
#
loop_
_entity_poly.entity_id
_entity_poly.type
_entity_poly.pdbx_seq_one_letter_code
_entity_poly.pdbx_strand_id
1 'polypeptide(L)' 'ASNNVNEPPIFDPSGFPLGLPLSEATKVGSEIFTLKGHDPEGSPVKYGIQLTDKFTVDQATGIITLAKPLDRE' A
#
# COMPACT_ATOMS: atom_id res chain seq x y z
N ALA A 1 -19.81 28.70 -12.70
CA ALA A 1 -19.62 27.59 -11.73
C ALA A 1 -18.42 26.80 -12.19
N SER A 2 -17.35 26.75 -11.40
CA SER A 2 -16.20 25.90 -11.71
C SER A 2 -16.66 24.45 -11.57
N ASN A 3 -16.75 23.73 -12.68
CA ASN A 3 -17.05 22.29 -12.68
C ASN A 3 -15.82 21.55 -12.17
N ASN A 4 -15.69 21.41 -10.85
CA ASN A 4 -14.70 20.51 -10.27
C ASN A 4 -15.21 19.07 -10.45
N VAL A 5 -14.53 18.30 -11.30
CA VAL A 5 -14.81 16.87 -11.49
C VAL A 5 -13.93 16.10 -10.53
N ASN A 6 -14.49 15.10 -9.84
CA ASN A 6 -13.72 14.39 -8.83
C ASN A 6 -12.46 13.75 -9.41
N GLU A 7 -11.31 14.06 -8.85
CA GLU A 7 -10.03 13.52 -9.31
C GLU A 7 -9.72 12.19 -8.62
N PRO A 8 -9.04 11.24 -9.29
CA PRO A 8 -8.67 9.98 -8.66
C PRO A 8 -7.59 10.23 -7.59
N PRO A 9 -7.54 9.41 -6.53
CA PRO A 9 -6.49 9.48 -5.54
C PRO A 9 -5.13 9.15 -6.17
N ILE A 10 -4.10 9.87 -5.71
CA ILE A 10 -2.72 9.71 -6.16
C ILE A 10 -1.88 9.03 -5.07
N PHE A 11 -1.03 8.09 -5.48
CA PHE A 11 -0.03 7.54 -4.57
C PHE A 11 1.12 8.52 -4.39
N ASP A 12 1.62 8.61 -3.17
CA ASP A 12 2.80 9.37 -2.84
C ASP A 12 4.03 8.62 -3.40
N PRO A 13 4.85 9.22 -4.28
CA PRO A 13 5.99 8.53 -4.89
C PRO A 13 7.04 8.13 -3.85
N SER A 14 7.05 8.78 -2.69
CA SER A 14 7.86 8.40 -1.53
C SER A 14 7.33 7.17 -0.78
N GLY A 15 6.06 6.84 -0.98
CA GLY A 15 5.29 5.80 -0.31
C GLY A 15 5.01 4.58 -1.20
N PHE A 16 5.75 4.38 -2.29
CA PHE A 16 5.62 3.17 -3.11
C PHE A 16 6.94 2.37 -3.11
N PRO A 17 6.94 1.10 -2.67
CA PRO A 17 8.15 0.31 -2.54
C PRO A 17 8.62 -0.27 -3.89
N LEU A 18 9.04 0.59 -4.82
CA LEU A 18 9.71 0.13 -6.05
C LEU A 18 11.08 -0.47 -5.70
N GLY A 19 11.22 -1.79 -5.88
CA GLY A 19 12.50 -2.47 -5.71
C GLY A 19 12.97 -2.62 -4.27
N LEU A 20 12.06 -2.64 -3.30
CA LEU A 20 12.41 -2.74 -1.88
C LEU A 20 12.89 -4.18 -1.56
N PRO A 21 14.17 -4.38 -1.20
CA PRO A 21 14.70 -5.70 -0.92
C PRO A 21 14.13 -6.19 0.40
N LEU A 22 13.33 -7.24 0.34
CA LEU A 22 12.70 -7.83 1.52
C LEU A 22 13.34 -9.18 1.82
N SER A 23 13.79 -9.37 3.07
CA SER A 23 14.42 -10.61 3.48
C SER A 23 13.36 -11.71 3.63
N GLU A 24 13.66 -12.92 3.17
CA GLU A 24 12.81 -14.09 3.37
C GLU A 24 12.68 -14.49 4.83
N ALA A 25 13.66 -14.09 5.65
CA ALA A 25 13.62 -14.23 7.10
C ALA A 25 12.61 -13.27 7.78
N THR A 26 11.93 -12.40 7.02
CA THR A 26 10.92 -11.51 7.56
C THR A 26 9.77 -12.33 8.13
N LYS A 27 9.46 -12.10 9.40
CA LYS A 27 8.41 -12.84 10.09
C LYS A 27 7.03 -12.45 9.55
N VAL A 28 6.14 -13.44 9.44
CA VAL A 28 4.72 -13.19 9.19
C VAL A 28 4.16 -12.28 10.28
N GLY A 29 3.40 -11.27 9.86
CA GLY A 29 2.85 -10.20 10.70
C GLY A 29 3.75 -8.97 10.81
N SER A 30 5.00 -9.02 10.33
CA SER A 30 5.86 -7.85 10.32
C SER A 30 5.33 -6.78 9.37
N GLU A 31 5.41 -5.54 9.81
CA GLU A 31 5.14 -4.35 9.00
C GLU A 31 6.29 -4.16 8.01
N ILE A 32 5.95 -4.17 6.73
CA ILE A 32 6.90 -4.13 5.62
C ILE A 32 7.05 -2.70 5.12
N PHE A 33 5.91 -2.05 4.94
CA PHE A 33 5.84 -0.73 4.33
C PHE A 33 4.50 -0.07 4.65
N THR A 34 4.39 1.25 4.47
CA THR A 34 3.13 1.98 4.59
C THR A 34 2.85 2.73 3.31
N LEU A 35 1.82 2.31 2.57
CA LEU A 35 1.34 3.05 1.40
C LEU A 35 0.80 4.40 1.86
N LYS A 36 1.26 5.45 1.19
CA LYS A 36 0.71 6.78 1.33
C LYS A 36 0.07 7.17 0.01
N GLY A 37 -1.17 7.62 0.09
CA GLY A 37 -1.90 8.20 -1.00
C GLY A 37 -2.74 9.35 -0.49
N HIS A 38 -2.98 10.31 -1.35
CA HIS A 38 -3.80 11.47 -1.06
C HIS A 38 -4.77 11.69 -2.21
N ASP A 39 -5.99 12.05 -1.87
CA ASP A 39 -6.98 12.51 -2.83
C ASP A 39 -6.88 14.04 -2.90
N PRO A 40 -6.68 14.65 -4.08
CA PRO A 40 -6.49 16.09 -4.21
C PRO A 40 -7.69 16.93 -3.72
N GLU A 41 -8.87 16.32 -3.57
CA GLU A 41 -10.06 16.96 -2.97
C GLU A 41 -10.20 16.68 -1.47
N GLY A 42 -9.27 15.93 -0.87
CA GLY A 42 -9.26 15.59 0.54
C GLY A 42 -10.22 14.47 0.92
N SER A 43 -10.73 13.71 -0.04
CA SER A 43 -11.59 12.56 0.22
C SER A 43 -10.83 11.42 0.93
N PRO A 44 -11.52 10.62 1.76
CA PRO A 44 -10.89 9.48 2.42
C PRO A 44 -10.49 8.42 1.39
N VAL A 45 -9.19 8.12 1.33
CA VAL A 45 -8.64 7.07 0.48
C VAL A 45 -8.72 5.71 1.16
N LYS A 46 -8.92 4.65 0.37
CA LYS A 46 -8.88 3.26 0.84
C LYS A 46 -7.77 2.51 0.12
N TYR A 47 -6.96 1.82 0.89
CA TYR A 47 -5.86 1.02 0.37
C TYR A 47 -6.31 -0.43 0.14
N GLY A 48 -5.69 -1.08 -0.83
CA GLY A 48 -5.97 -2.47 -1.19
C GLY A 48 -4.79 -3.07 -1.92
N ILE A 49 -4.59 -4.38 -1.76
CA ILE A 49 -3.59 -5.15 -2.47
C ILE A 49 -4.29 -6.31 -3.15
N GLN A 50 -3.93 -6.55 -4.41
CA GLN A 50 -4.48 -7.61 -5.25
C GLN A 50 -3.31 -8.31 -5.94
N LEU A 51 -3.58 -9.50 -6.49
CA LEU A 51 -2.61 -10.35 -7.19
C LEU A 51 -1.53 -10.98 -6.29
N THR A 52 -1.66 -10.85 -4.96
CA THR A 52 -0.78 -11.54 -4.00
C THR A 52 -1.52 -11.88 -2.72
N ASP A 53 -1.32 -13.09 -2.22
CA ASP A 53 -1.77 -13.54 -0.89
C ASP A 53 -0.63 -13.50 0.15
N LYS A 54 0.58 -13.09 -0.25
CA LYS A 54 1.74 -13.04 0.65
C LYS A 54 1.75 -11.78 1.51
N PHE A 55 1.06 -10.74 1.05
CA PHE A 55 1.00 -9.44 1.71
C PHE A 55 -0.45 -9.05 1.96
N THR A 56 -0.69 -8.38 3.07
CA THR A 56 -1.96 -7.77 3.42
C THR A 56 -1.77 -6.29 3.63
N VAL A 57 -2.77 -5.49 3.28
CA VAL A 57 -2.73 -4.03 3.53
C VAL A 57 -3.93 -3.62 4.38
N ASP A 58 -3.67 -2.78 5.37
CA ASP A 58 -4.72 -2.14 6.13
C ASP A 58 -5.40 -1.05 5.28
N GLN A 59 -6.71 -1.16 5.12
CA GLN A 59 -7.46 -0.31 4.19
C GLN A 59 -7.53 1.16 4.61
N ALA A 60 -7.36 1.46 5.91
CA ALA A 60 -7.48 2.80 6.45
C ALA A 60 -6.13 3.52 6.53
N THR A 61 -5.08 2.80 6.92
CA THR A 61 -3.75 3.35 7.17
C THR A 61 -2.76 3.11 6.04
N GLY A 62 -3.02 2.13 5.17
CA GLY A 62 -2.10 1.73 4.11
C GLY A 62 -0.93 0.87 4.58
N ILE A 63 -0.92 0.41 5.84
CA ILE A 63 0.16 -0.44 6.37
C ILE A 63 0.12 -1.80 5.68
N ILE A 64 1.20 -2.14 4.97
CA ILE A 64 1.45 -3.44 4.36
C ILE A 64 2.17 -4.32 5.39
N THR A 65 1.56 -5.47 5.67
CA THR A 65 2.10 -6.53 6.52
C THR A 65 2.35 -7.79 5.73
N LEU A 66 3.31 -8.59 6.18
CA LEU A 66 3.56 -9.90 5.60
C LEU A 66 2.52 -10.91 6.10
N ALA A 67 1.66 -11.41 5.23
CA ALA A 67 0.63 -12.39 5.58
C ALA A 67 1.12 -13.84 5.47
N LYS A 68 2.09 -14.12 4.60
CA LYS A 68 2.69 -15.45 4.41
C LYS A 68 4.21 -15.36 4.28
N PRO A 69 4.97 -16.40 4.68
CA PRO A 69 6.41 -16.38 4.54
C PRO A 69 6.82 -16.18 3.08
N LEU A 70 7.88 -15.39 2.89
CA LEU A 70 8.53 -15.25 1.60
C LEU A 70 9.46 -16.44 1.47
N ASP A 71 9.27 -17.17 0.38
CA ASP A 71 10.03 -18.36 0.06
C ASP A 71 10.35 -18.20 -1.43
N ARG A 72 11.63 -18.05 -1.72
CA ARG A 72 12.26 -17.87 -3.03
C ARG A 72 13.04 -19.13 -3.35
N GLU A 73 12.31 -20.22 -3.55
CA GLU A 73 12.84 -21.49 -4.07
C GLU A 73 13.02 -21.45 -5.60
#